data_AF-A0A8S8Z1T9-F1
#
_entry.id   AF-A0A8S8Z1T9-F1
#
_cell.length_a   1.000
_cell.length_b   1.000
_cell.length_c   1.000
_cell.angle_alpha   90.00
_cell.angle_beta   90.00
_cell.angle_gamma   90.00
#
_symmetry.space_group_name_H-M   'P 1'
#
loop_
_entity.id
_entity.type
_entity.pdbx_description
1 polymer ?
#
loop_
_entity_poly.entity_id
_entity_poly.type
_entity_poly.pdbx_seq_one_letter_code
_entity_poly.pdbx_strand_id
1 'polypeptide(L)' 'MADAGDLGVTAIAEHDGLIEAVERPDRSFCLGVQWHPERARHDVLYSALVEAARG' A
#
# COMPACT_ATOMS: atom_id res chain seq x y z
N MET A 1 -0.56 -21.89 -13.34
CA MET A 1 -0.49 -20.45 -13.04
C MET A 1 -0.41 -20.32 -11.52
N ALA A 2 0.41 -19.42 -11.01
CA ALA A 2 0.45 -19.15 -9.57
C ALA A 2 -0.80 -18.37 -9.15
N ASP A 3 -1.28 -18.64 -7.94
CA ASP A 3 -2.34 -17.85 -7.32
C ASP A 3 -1.79 -16.47 -6.95
N ALA A 4 -2.51 -15.40 -7.31
CA ALA A 4 -2.13 -14.02 -7.03
C ALA A 4 -2.49 -13.59 -5.59
N GLY A 5 -3.32 -14.37 -4.89
CA GLY A 5 -3.81 -14.08 -3.54
C GLY A 5 -4.88 -12.98 -3.51
N ASP A 6 -5.16 -12.50 -2.29
CA ASP A 6 -6.35 -11.67 -1.98
C ASP A 6 -6.04 -10.17 -1.77
N LEU A 7 -4.92 -9.67 -2.31
CA LEU A 7 -4.60 -8.24 -2.22
C LEU A 7 -5.59 -7.41 -3.07
N GLY A 8 -6.16 -6.37 -2.46
CA GLY A 8 -7.01 -5.40 -3.14
C GLY A 8 -6.16 -4.30 -3.77
N VAL A 9 -6.47 -3.91 -5.00
CA VAL A 9 -5.85 -2.76 -5.67
C VAL A 9 -6.50 -1.47 -5.18
N THR A 10 -5.72 -0.55 -4.62
CA THR A 10 -6.22 0.71 -4.03
C THR A 10 -5.67 1.98 -4.69
N ALA A 11 -4.62 1.86 -5.52
CA ALA A 11 -4.21 2.94 -6.42
C ALA A 11 -3.78 2.41 -7.79
N ILE A 12 -4.17 3.16 -8.83
CA ILE A 12 -3.83 2.90 -10.22
C ILE A 12 -3.36 4.23 -10.83
N ALA A 13 -2.21 4.20 -11.50
CA ALA A 13 -1.68 5.35 -12.21
C ALA A 13 -2.57 5.72 -13.41
N GLU A 14 -2.98 6.99 -13.50
CA GLU A 14 -3.92 7.43 -14.55
C GLU A 14 -3.35 7.34 -15.98
N HIS A 15 -2.02 7.43 -16.12
CA HIS A 15 -1.37 7.60 -17.42
C HIS A 15 -1.08 6.28 -18.15
N ASP A 16 -0.95 5.17 -17.43
CA ASP A 16 -0.61 3.86 -17.99
C ASP A 16 -1.38 2.68 -17.37
N GLY A 17 -2.20 2.93 -16.34
CA GLY A 17 -2.97 1.90 -15.65
C GLY A 17 -2.13 1.00 -14.74
N LEU A 18 -0.90 1.38 -14.42
CA LEU A 18 -0.05 0.60 -13.52
C LEU A 18 -0.63 0.60 -12.10
N ILE A 19 -0.66 -0.57 -11.46
CA ILE A 19 -1.02 -0.67 -10.04
C ILE A 19 0.08 -0.02 -9.21
N GLU A 20 -0.28 0.98 -8.42
CA GLU A 20 0.66 1.72 -7.58
C GLU A 20 0.52 1.42 -6.10
N ALA A 21 -0.66 0.98 -5.65
CA ALA A 21 -0.88 0.57 -4.27
C ALA A 21 -1.82 -0.63 -4.15
N VAL A 22 -1.54 -1.46 -3.15
CA VAL A 22 -2.34 -2.61 -2.77
C VAL A 22 -2.50 -2.68 -1.25
N GLU A 23 -3.65 -3.17 -0.80
CA GLU A 23 -3.95 -3.36 0.61
C GLU A 23 -4.48 -4.77 0.87
N ARG A 24 -4.30 -5.26 2.09
CA ARG A 24 -4.91 -6.52 2.54
C ARG A 24 -6.05 -6.23 3.54
N PRO A 25 -7.32 -6.32 3.13
CA PRO A 25 -8.46 -5.87 3.96
C PRO A 25 -8.67 -6.64 5.26
N ASP A 26 -8.13 -7.85 5.38
CA ASP A 26 -8.24 -8.73 6.55
C ASP A 26 -7.24 -8.38 7.66
N ARG A 27 -6.41 -7.34 7.50
CA ARG A 27 -5.42 -6.90 8.49
C ARG A 27 -5.69 -5.49 8.97
N SER A 28 -5.34 -5.23 10.23
CA SER A 28 -5.42 -3.88 10.83
C SER A 28 -4.60 -2.85 10.05
N PHE A 29 -3.45 -3.26 9.53
CA PHE A 29 -2.65 -2.46 8.61
C PHE A 29 -1.80 -3.37 7.72
N CYS A 30 -1.97 -3.24 6.40
CA CYS A 30 -1.15 -3.90 5.41
C CYS A 30 -1.27 -3.12 4.10
N LEU A 31 -0.26 -2.31 3.80
CA LEU A 31 -0.19 -1.45 2.63
C LEU A 31 1.13 -1.72 1.89
N GLY A 32 1.05 -1.97 0.59
CA GLY A 32 2.18 -1.99 -0.32
C GLY A 32 2.05 -0.88 -1.36
N VAL A 33 3.13 -0.17 -1.64
CA VAL A 33 3.17 0.88 -2.66
C VAL A 33 4.35 0.66 -3.61
N GLN A 34 4.21 1.05 -4.86
CA GLN A 34 5.27 0.91 -5.87
C GLN A 34 6.31 2.04 -5.75
N TRP A 35 5.87 3.26 -5.46
CA TRP A 35 6.77 4.41 -5.32
C TRP A 35 7.58 4.34 -4.02
N HIS A 36 8.54 5.26 -3.89
CA HIS A 36 9.38 5.43 -2.70
C HIS A 36 8.83 6.56 -1.79
N PRO A 37 7.89 6.27 -0.85
CA PRO A 37 7.32 7.29 0.01
C PRO A 37 8.35 8.01 0.89
N GLU A 38 9.47 7.36 1.22
CA GLU A 38 10.60 7.94 1.94
C GLU A 38 11.28 9.06 1.17
N ARG A 39 11.29 8.97 -0.17
CA ARG A 39 11.90 9.98 -1.05
C ARG A 39 10.92 11.11 -1.34
N ALA A 40 9.62 10.82 -1.34
CA ALA A 40 8.54 11.78 -1.56
C ALA A 40 8.16 12.58 -0.29
N ARG A 41 8.76 12.26 0.87
CA ARG A 41 8.38 12.82 2.19
C ARG A 41 6.90 12.58 2.52
N HIS A 42 6.37 11.42 2.10
CA HIS A 42 5.01 11.00 2.43
C HIS A 42 4.98 10.38 3.83
N ASP A 43 5.33 11.20 4.84
CA ASP A 43 5.48 10.79 6.23
C ASP A 43 4.18 10.19 6.81
N VAL A 44 3.03 10.53 6.24
CA VAL A 44 1.71 10.02 6.64
C VAL A 44 1.61 8.49 6.58
N LEU A 45 2.24 7.84 5.60
CA LEU A 45 2.20 6.37 5.48
C LEU A 45 2.98 5.70 6.62
N TYR A 46 4.11 6.31 7.00
CA TYR A 46 4.92 5.84 8.11
C TYR A 46 4.24 6.10 9.45
N SER A 47 3.62 7.26 9.63
CA SER A 47 2.81 7.55 10.81
C SER A 47 1.69 6.54 10.95
N ALA A 48 0.95 6.25 9.88
CA ALA A 48 -0.12 5.24 9.91
C ALA A 48 0.40 3.83 10.26
N LEU A 49 1.55 3.43 9.71
CA LEU A 49 2.21 2.16 10.07
C LEU A 49 2.58 2.11 11.56
N VAL A 50 3.19 3.19 12.07
CA VAL A 50 3.60 3.27 13.49
C VAL A 50 2.37 3.22 14.40
N GLU A 51 1.32 3.99 14.10
CA GLU A 51 0.09 3.99 14.90
C GLU A 51 -0.57 2.61 14.90
N ALA A 52 -0.64 1.94 13.75
CA ALA A 52 -1.18 0.57 13.70
C ALA A 52 -0.36 -0.45 14.50
N ALA A 53 0.93 -0.20 14.72
CA ALA A 53 1.80 -1.06 15.52
C ALA A 53 1.72 -0.79 17.04
N ARG A 54 1.08 0.32 17.47
CA ARG A 54 1.00 0.69 18.89
C ARG A 54 -0.02 -0.13 19.70
N GLY A 55 -1.04 -0.70 19.05
CA GLY A 55 -2.09 -1.51 19.68
C GLY A 55 -3.25 -0.69 20.22
#